data_AF-A0A7Y7D7V1-F1
#
_entry.id   AF-A0A7Y7D7V1-F1
#
_cell.length_a   1.000
_cell.length_b   1.000
_cell.length_c   1.000
_cell.angle_alpha   90.00
_cell.angle_beta   90.00
_cell.angle_gamma   90.00
#
_symmetry.space_group_name_H-M   'P 1'
#
loop_
_entity.id
_entity.type
_entity.pdbx_description
1 polymer ?
#
loop_
_entity_poly.entity_id
_entity_poly.type
_entity_poly.pdbx_seq_one_letter_code
_entity_poly.pdbx_strand_id
1 'polypeptide(L)'
;MNMLTRSSIPETIDKAIAIEIAHIKSYRKWALRFRTFSPELGVILQAQAEEMEEHINMLTRHAGNLTHETIASLEANTVDDAISASHFFIVDSGTAKNVLTKAIELKNEAREFYKKCTINELGDSGLINLYNNLTTSKETHIEILVEAQDRFRTRGCSTRHAMALA
;
A
#
# COMPACT_ATOMS: atom_id res chain seq x y z
N MET A 1 -26.51 33.09 -5.47
CA MET A 1 -25.98 31.82 -5.99
C MET A 1 -25.10 31.25 -4.89
N ASN A 2 -25.63 30.34 -4.07
CA ASN A 2 -24.90 29.79 -2.94
C ASN A 2 -23.84 28.82 -3.49
N MET A 3 -22.58 29.25 -3.51
CA MET A 3 -21.45 28.33 -3.57
C MET A 3 -21.49 27.51 -2.29
N LEU A 4 -21.91 26.25 -2.41
CA LEU A 4 -21.78 25.26 -1.36
C LEU A 4 -20.28 25.16 -1.05
N THR A 5 -19.89 25.77 0.05
CA THR A 5 -18.60 25.60 0.71
C THR A 5 -18.34 24.10 0.82
N ARG A 6 -17.27 23.60 0.16
CA ARG A 6 -16.65 22.33 0.57
C ARG A 6 -16.56 22.39 2.10
N SER A 7 -17.23 21.49 2.83
CA SER A 7 -16.82 21.25 4.21
C SER A 7 -15.36 20.84 4.08
N SER A 8 -14.44 21.70 4.51
CA SER A 8 -13.02 21.52 4.21
C SER A 8 -12.57 20.23 4.86
N ILE A 9 -12.43 19.18 4.06
CA ILE A 9 -11.75 17.97 4.47
C ILE A 9 -10.35 18.42 4.87
N PRO A 10 -9.86 18.04 6.06
CA PRO A 10 -8.49 18.35 6.44
C PRO A 10 -7.55 17.88 5.34
N GLU A 11 -6.63 18.75 4.88
CA GLU A 11 -5.66 18.41 3.82
C GLU A 11 -4.87 17.12 4.12
N THR A 12 -4.75 16.79 5.40
CA THR A 12 -4.15 15.55 5.90
C THR A 12 -4.94 14.29 5.51
N ILE A 13 -6.28 14.34 5.50
CA ILE A 13 -7.12 13.22 5.07
C ILE A 13 -7.04 13.05 3.54
N ASP A 14 -7.08 14.13 2.77
CA ASP A 14 -6.92 14.06 1.31
C ASP A 14 -5.59 13.40 0.95
N LYS A 15 -4.51 13.79 1.65
CA LYS A 15 -3.20 13.18 1.49
C LYS A 15 -3.16 11.71 1.93
N ALA A 16 -3.82 11.36 3.03
CA ALA A 16 -3.94 9.98 3.47
C ALA A 16 -4.60 9.10 2.40
N ILE A 17 -5.72 9.57 1.84
CA ILE A 17 -6.44 8.86 0.78
C ILE A 17 -5.59 8.73 -0.48
N ALA A 18 -4.88 9.79 -0.88
CA ALA A 18 -3.97 9.74 -2.02
C ALA A 18 -2.84 8.69 -1.84
N ILE A 19 -2.29 8.57 -0.62
CA ILE A 19 -1.30 7.53 -0.28
C ILE A 19 -1.91 6.13 -0.47
N GLU A 20 -3.10 5.88 0.06
CA GLU A 20 -3.76 4.57 -0.06
C GLU A 20 -4.09 4.23 -1.52
N ILE A 21 -4.56 5.19 -2.32
CA ILE A 21 -4.80 5.01 -3.76
C ILE A 21 -3.51 4.64 -4.50
N ALA A 22 -2.41 5.37 -4.24
CA ALA A 22 -1.13 5.08 -4.87
C ALA A 22 -0.67 3.65 -4.54
N HIS A 23 -0.83 3.24 -3.29
CA HIS A 23 -0.52 1.88 -2.84
C HIS A 23 -1.37 0.83 -3.54
N ILE A 24 -2.69 1.03 -3.68
CA ILE A 24 -3.57 0.10 -4.41
C ILE A 24 -3.06 -0.13 -5.83
N LYS A 25 -2.72 0.96 -6.54
CA LYS A 25 -2.21 0.89 -7.91
C LYS A 25 -0.92 0.08 -7.97
N SER A 26 0.04 0.36 -7.09
CA SER A 26 1.31 -0.38 -7.01
C SER A 26 1.10 -1.85 -6.69
N TYR A 27 0.30 -2.17 -5.66
CA TYR A 27 0.09 -3.54 -5.21
C TYR A 27 -0.65 -4.40 -6.23
N ARG A 28 -1.72 -3.89 -6.86
CA ARG A 28 -2.43 -4.59 -7.94
C ARG A 28 -1.52 -4.86 -9.12
N LYS A 29 -0.73 -3.86 -9.52
CA LYS A 29 0.26 -3.99 -10.60
C LYS A 29 1.24 -5.10 -10.26
N TRP A 30 1.87 -5.04 -9.08
CA TRP A 30 2.86 -6.05 -8.67
C TRP A 30 2.27 -7.44 -8.50
N ALA A 31 1.05 -7.57 -7.95
CA ALA A 31 0.34 -8.84 -7.85
C ALA A 31 0.20 -9.53 -9.21
N LEU A 32 -0.17 -8.76 -10.25
CA LEU A 32 -0.23 -9.25 -11.63
C LEU A 32 1.14 -9.69 -12.15
N ARG A 33 2.20 -8.93 -11.86
CA ARG A 33 3.58 -9.27 -12.30
C ARG A 33 4.11 -10.54 -11.63
N PHE A 34 3.66 -10.86 -10.42
CA PHE A 34 4.03 -12.06 -9.66
C PHE A 34 3.27 -13.31 -10.08
N ARG A 35 2.15 -13.20 -10.79
CA ARG A 35 1.24 -14.33 -11.08
C ARG A 35 1.93 -15.54 -11.72
N THR A 36 2.91 -15.33 -12.59
CA THR A 36 3.66 -16.41 -13.27
C THR A 36 4.93 -16.84 -12.55
N PHE A 37 5.41 -16.03 -11.60
CA PHE A 37 6.69 -16.24 -10.92
C PHE A 37 6.49 -16.86 -9.53
N SER A 38 5.59 -16.28 -8.73
CA SER A 38 5.19 -16.78 -7.42
C SER A 38 3.73 -16.37 -7.17
N PRO A 39 2.75 -17.25 -7.49
CA PRO A 39 1.33 -16.96 -7.27
C PRO A 39 1.01 -16.64 -5.82
N GLU A 40 1.68 -17.28 -4.87
CA GLU A 40 1.54 -17.02 -3.42
C GLU A 40 1.86 -15.57 -3.07
N LEU A 41 3.00 -15.03 -3.58
CA LEU A 41 3.34 -13.61 -3.39
C LEU A 41 2.37 -12.68 -4.10
N GLY A 42 1.85 -13.09 -5.26
CA GLY A 42 0.81 -12.37 -5.97
C GLY A 42 -0.47 -12.20 -5.13
N VAL A 43 -0.92 -13.27 -4.48
CA VAL A 43 -2.08 -13.25 -3.58
C VAL A 43 -1.84 -12.34 -2.38
N ILE A 44 -0.66 -12.41 -1.76
CA ILE A 44 -0.32 -11.54 -0.63
C ILE A 44 -0.39 -10.06 -1.05
N LEU A 45 0.21 -9.69 -2.18
CA LEU A 45 0.17 -8.32 -2.68
C LEU A 45 -1.25 -7.87 -3.07
N GLN A 46 -2.08 -8.76 -3.61
CA GLN A 46 -3.47 -8.45 -3.90
C GLN A 46 -4.26 -8.18 -2.60
N ALA A 47 -4.09 -9.00 -1.57
CA ALA A 47 -4.69 -8.76 -0.26
C ALA A 47 -4.23 -7.44 0.35
N GLN A 48 -2.95 -7.06 0.15
CA GLN A 48 -2.46 -5.75 0.57
C GLN A 48 -3.19 -4.60 -0.11
N ALA A 49 -3.62 -4.73 -1.36
CA ALA A 49 -4.39 -3.71 -2.06
C ALA A 49 -5.81 -3.59 -1.51
N GLU A 50 -6.46 -4.73 -1.24
CA GLU A 50 -7.82 -4.79 -0.66
C GLU A 50 -7.88 -4.11 0.70
N GLU A 51 -6.90 -4.35 1.56
CA GLU A 51 -6.76 -3.65 2.86
C GLU A 51 -6.66 -2.12 2.70
N MET A 52 -6.00 -1.62 1.65
CA MET A 52 -5.94 -0.16 1.42
C MET A 52 -7.30 0.40 0.98
N GLU A 53 -8.13 -0.38 0.30
CA GLU A 53 -9.51 0.02 -0.03
C GLU A 53 -10.35 0.14 1.25
N GLU A 54 -10.16 -0.78 2.20
CA GLU A 54 -10.79 -0.67 3.52
C GLU A 54 -10.34 0.60 4.27
N HIS A 55 -9.05 0.94 4.20
CA HIS A 55 -8.53 2.17 4.78
C HIS A 55 -9.14 3.43 4.16
N ILE A 56 -9.28 3.47 2.82
CA ILE A 56 -9.95 4.59 2.13
C ILE A 56 -11.39 4.72 2.62
N ASN A 57 -12.09 3.60 2.81
CA ASN A 57 -13.45 3.61 3.35
C ASN A 57 -13.49 4.19 4.78
N MET A 58 -12.52 3.84 5.64
CA MET A 58 -12.42 4.42 6.99
C MET A 58 -12.18 5.93 6.95
N LEU A 59 -11.22 6.38 6.13
CA LEU A 59 -10.89 7.80 5.94
C LEU A 59 -12.08 8.59 5.38
N THR A 60 -12.75 8.04 4.38
CA THR A 60 -13.89 8.67 3.72
C THR A 60 -15.10 8.79 4.65
N ARG A 61 -15.38 7.76 5.45
CA ARG A 61 -16.45 7.81 6.47
C ARG A 61 -16.17 8.88 7.52
N HIS A 62 -14.92 8.99 7.96
CA HIS A 62 -14.52 10.00 8.94
C HIS A 62 -14.63 11.42 8.36
N ALA A 63 -14.29 11.61 7.08
CA ALA A 63 -14.44 12.88 6.36
C ALA A 63 -15.89 13.28 6.02
N GLY A 64 -16.89 12.53 6.49
CA GLY A 64 -18.31 12.84 6.21
C GLY A 64 -18.80 12.35 4.84
N ASN A 65 -18.23 11.26 4.31
CA ASN A 65 -18.55 10.65 3.01
C ASN A 65 -18.24 11.56 1.83
N LEU A 66 -16.96 11.59 1.45
CA LEU A 66 -16.47 12.26 0.24
C LEU A 66 -17.30 11.89 -1.00
N THR A 67 -17.50 12.87 -1.88
CA THR A 67 -18.11 12.62 -3.19
C THR A 67 -17.21 11.76 -4.04
N HIS A 68 -17.82 10.94 -4.92
CA HIS A 68 -17.09 10.13 -5.90
C HIS A 68 -16.15 10.98 -6.78
N GLU A 69 -16.55 12.22 -7.09
CA GLU A 69 -15.74 13.19 -7.84
C GLU A 69 -14.44 13.59 -7.11
N THR A 70 -14.47 13.71 -5.77
CA THR A 70 -13.28 14.01 -4.98
C THR A 70 -12.28 12.86 -5.02
N ILE A 71 -12.78 11.63 -4.88
CA ILE A 71 -11.94 10.43 -4.97
C ILE A 71 -11.32 10.31 -6.37
N ALA A 72 -12.12 10.48 -7.43
CA ALA A 72 -11.62 10.43 -8.81
C ALA A 72 -10.55 11.49 -9.09
N SER A 73 -10.67 12.68 -8.50
CA SER A 73 -9.64 13.73 -8.59
C SER A 73 -8.33 13.34 -7.88
N LEU A 74 -8.41 12.73 -6.70
CA LEU A 74 -7.23 12.20 -6.00
C LEU A 74 -6.58 11.05 -6.79
N GLU A 75 -7.38 10.19 -7.42
CA GLU A 75 -6.90 9.14 -8.32
C GLU A 75 -6.16 9.68 -9.54
N ALA A 76 -6.64 10.77 -10.14
CA ALA A 76 -6.00 11.38 -11.31
C ALA A 76 -4.63 12.00 -10.96
N ASN A 77 -4.44 12.44 -9.72
CA ASN A 77 -3.23 13.13 -9.27
C ASN A 77 -2.17 12.22 -8.62
N THR A 78 -2.44 10.92 -8.49
CA THR A 78 -1.45 9.96 -7.98
C THR A 78 -0.54 9.46 -9.10
N VAL A 79 0.75 9.77 -8.98
CA VAL A 79 1.79 9.35 -9.92
C VAL A 79 2.02 7.84 -9.80
N ASP A 80 1.98 7.11 -10.91
CA ASP A 80 2.41 5.71 -10.96
C ASP A 80 3.94 5.70 -10.92
N ASP A 81 4.50 5.38 -9.75
CA ASP A 81 5.92 5.03 -9.59
C ASP A 81 6.17 3.69 -10.30
N ALA A 82 6.23 3.78 -11.62
CA ALA A 82 6.55 2.64 -12.45
C ALA A 82 8.00 2.26 -12.18
N ILE A 83 8.19 1.09 -11.56
CA ILE A 83 9.42 0.32 -11.74
C ILE A 83 9.58 0.13 -13.25
N SER A 84 10.41 1.00 -13.84
CA SER A 84 10.80 1.00 -15.24
C SER A 84 11.47 -0.34 -15.51
N ALA A 85 10.77 -1.22 -16.19
CA ALA A 85 11.37 -2.45 -16.70
C ALA A 85 10.68 -2.85 -18.00
N SER A 86 11.52 -3.14 -18.98
CA SER A 86 11.24 -3.62 -20.33
C SER A 86 10.49 -4.96 -20.41
N HIS A 87 10.11 -5.55 -19.27
CA HIS A 87 9.36 -6.79 -19.16
C HIS A 87 8.22 -6.63 -18.15
N PHE A 88 7.00 -6.93 -18.57
CA PHE A 88 5.80 -6.76 -17.75
C PHE A 88 5.76 -7.71 -16.54
N PHE A 89 6.40 -8.89 -16.64
CA PHE A 89 6.41 -9.92 -15.59
C PHE A 89 7.73 -9.99 -14.83
N ILE A 90 7.66 -10.48 -13.60
CA ILE A 90 8.86 -10.83 -12.83
C ILE A 90 9.41 -12.14 -13.37
N VAL A 91 10.70 -12.14 -13.75
CA VAL A 91 11.36 -13.28 -14.38
C VAL A 91 12.49 -13.86 -13.55
N ASP A 92 12.93 -13.14 -12.50
CA ASP A 92 14.04 -13.54 -11.65
C ASP A 92 13.84 -13.12 -10.19
N SER A 93 14.58 -13.78 -9.29
CA SER A 93 14.50 -13.58 -7.84
C SER A 93 15.02 -12.21 -7.38
N GLY A 94 15.92 -11.58 -8.13
CA GLY A 94 16.43 -10.25 -7.82
C GLY A 94 15.35 -9.19 -8.01
N THR A 95 14.67 -9.23 -9.16
CA THR A 95 13.51 -8.37 -9.44
C THR A 95 12.39 -8.60 -8.41
N ALA A 96 12.08 -9.86 -8.09
CA ALA A 96 11.11 -10.20 -7.05
C ALA A 96 11.46 -9.56 -5.68
N LYS A 97 12.73 -9.69 -5.26
CA LYS A 97 13.21 -9.11 -4.01
C LYS A 97 13.07 -7.59 -4.01
N ASN A 98 13.47 -6.92 -5.10
CA ASN A 98 13.39 -5.46 -5.21
C ASN A 98 11.94 -4.96 -5.10
N VAL A 99 10.99 -5.66 -5.72
CA VAL A 99 9.56 -5.32 -5.60
C VAL A 99 9.08 -5.47 -4.15
N LEU A 100 9.42 -6.57 -3.48
CA LEU A 100 9.04 -6.78 -2.08
C LEU A 100 9.70 -5.76 -1.14
N THR A 101 10.96 -5.39 -1.37
CA THR A 101 11.62 -4.33 -0.62
C THR A 101 10.89 -2.99 -0.82
N LYS A 102 10.54 -2.65 -2.06
CA LYS A 102 9.80 -1.41 -2.33
C LYS A 102 8.40 -1.41 -1.71
N ALA A 103 7.71 -2.56 -1.68
CA ALA A 103 6.45 -2.72 -0.97
C ALA A 103 6.59 -2.42 0.53
N ILE A 104 7.64 -2.94 1.16
CA ILE A 104 7.94 -2.69 2.58
C ILE A 104 8.28 -1.20 2.81
N GLU A 105 9.05 -0.57 1.93
CA GLU A 105 9.36 0.86 2.00
C GLU A 105 8.08 1.71 1.96
N LEU A 106 7.18 1.45 1.01
CA LEU A 106 5.89 2.15 0.91
C LEU A 106 5.05 2.05 2.19
N LYS A 107 4.98 0.86 2.81
CA LYS A 107 4.27 0.71 4.09
C LYS A 107 4.96 1.46 5.23
N ASN A 108 6.30 1.48 5.28
CA ASN A 108 7.04 2.26 6.28
C ASN A 108 6.78 3.76 6.10
N GLU A 109 6.85 4.27 4.87
CA GLU A 109 6.57 5.68 4.56
C GLU A 109 5.16 6.09 5.02
N ALA A 110 4.15 5.27 4.73
CA ALA A 110 2.78 5.51 5.20
C ALA A 110 2.64 5.39 6.73
N ARG A 111 3.32 4.43 7.37
CA ARG A 111 3.34 4.31 8.83
C ARG A 111 3.89 5.59 9.46
N GLU A 112 5.03 6.09 8.98
CA GLU A 112 5.63 7.32 9.50
C GLU A 112 4.76 8.55 9.22
N PHE A 113 4.05 8.57 8.08
CA PHE A 113 3.04 9.59 7.80
C PHE A 113 1.93 9.58 8.86
N TYR A 114 1.31 8.43 9.14
CA TYR A 114 0.24 8.34 10.12
C TYR A 114 0.70 8.64 11.55
N LYS A 115 1.90 8.20 11.95
CA LYS A 115 2.49 8.57 13.25
C LYS A 115 2.64 10.09 13.40
N LYS A 116 3.09 10.77 12.35
CA LYS A 116 3.20 12.24 12.35
C LYS A 116 1.83 12.91 12.42
N CYS A 117 0.84 12.39 11.70
CA CYS A 117 -0.54 12.88 11.78
C CYS A 117 -1.09 12.75 13.21
N THR A 118 -0.93 11.61 13.88
CA THR A 118 -1.35 11.43 15.28
C THR A 118 -0.73 12.48 16.21
N ILE A 119 0.57 12.78 16.08
CA ILE A 119 1.27 13.73 16.95
C ILE A 119 0.80 15.17 16.72
N ASN A 120 0.54 15.52 15.46
CA ASN A 120 0.19 16.89 15.07
C ASN A 120 -1.31 17.19 15.21
N GLU A 121 -2.15 16.17 15.33
CA GLU A 121 -3.58 16.32 15.51
C GLU A 121 -3.91 16.66 16.96
N LEU A 122 -4.51 17.83 17.18
CA LEU A 122 -4.87 18.33 18.51
C LEU A 122 -6.39 18.51 18.60
N GLY A 123 -7.03 17.78 19.51
CA GLY A 123 -8.42 18.02 19.89
C GLY A 123 -9.47 17.14 19.19
N ASP A 124 -9.11 16.40 18.14
CA ASP A 124 -9.99 15.38 17.55
C ASP A 124 -9.57 13.96 17.94
N SER A 125 -10.13 13.47 19.04
CA SER A 125 -9.87 12.10 19.52
C SER A 125 -10.29 11.01 18.53
N GLY A 126 -11.29 11.27 17.67
CA GLY A 126 -11.73 10.33 16.65
C GLY A 126 -10.67 10.19 15.55
N LEU A 127 -10.12 11.31 15.11
CA LEU A 127 -9.08 11.36 14.08
C LEU A 127 -7.74 10.79 14.59
N ILE A 128 -7.37 11.10 15.84
CA ILE A 128 -6.21 10.49 16.53
C ILE A 128 -6.35 8.96 16.56
N ASN A 129 -7.52 8.45 16.95
CA ASN A 129 -7.77 7.00 17.00
C ASN A 129 -7.71 6.37 15.60
N LEU A 130 -8.26 7.05 14.58
CA LEU A 130 -8.18 6.60 13.19
C LEU A 130 -6.72 6.47 12.73
N TYR A 131 -5.88 7.49 12.95
CA TYR A 131 -4.47 7.45 12.56
C TYR A 131 -3.67 6.40 13.35
N ASN A 132 -3.98 6.17 14.62
CA ASN A 132 -3.38 5.07 15.39
C ASN A 132 -3.75 3.70 14.80
N ASN A 133 -5.02 3.48 14.49
CA ASN A 133 -5.46 2.23 13.85
C ASN A 133 -4.77 2.00 12.50
N LEU A 134 -4.67 3.04 11.67
CA LEU A 134 -3.98 2.96 10.39
C LEU A 134 -2.48 2.71 10.58
N THR A 135 -1.85 3.29 11.60
CA THR A 135 -0.45 3.04 11.96
C THR A 135 -0.22 1.57 12.32
N THR A 136 -1.01 1.03 13.24
CA THR A 136 -0.93 -0.38 13.65
C THR A 136 -1.18 -1.32 12.47
N SER A 137 -2.16 -1.01 11.62
CA SER A 137 -2.38 -1.77 10.39
C SER A 137 -1.15 -1.75 9.47
N LYS A 138 -0.45 -0.61 9.30
CA LYS A 138 0.80 -0.59 8.52
C LYS A 138 1.89 -1.45 9.16
N GLU A 139 1.99 -1.50 10.48
CA GLU A 139 2.95 -2.36 11.19
C GLU A 139 2.70 -3.84 10.90
N THR A 140 1.45 -4.30 11.01
CA THR A 140 1.06 -5.67 10.65
C THR A 140 1.34 -5.99 9.18
N HIS A 141 1.05 -5.05 8.28
CA HIS A 141 1.35 -5.22 6.86
C HIS A 141 2.84 -5.35 6.56
N ILE A 142 3.69 -4.61 7.27
CA ILE A 142 5.14 -4.71 7.16
C ILE A 142 5.60 -6.09 7.60
N GLU A 143 5.10 -6.60 8.73
CA GLU A 143 5.44 -7.93 9.24
C GLU A 143 5.09 -9.03 8.22
N ILE A 144 3.89 -8.99 7.64
CA ILE A 144 3.44 -9.95 6.61
C ILE A 144 4.39 -9.92 5.40
N LEU A 145 4.74 -8.72 4.91
CA LEU A 145 5.61 -8.57 3.74
C LEU A 145 7.05 -9.02 4.02
N VAL A 146 7.57 -8.73 5.20
CA VAL A 146 8.90 -9.20 5.65
C VAL A 146 8.92 -10.73 5.75
N GLU A 147 7.91 -11.33 6.38
CA GLU A 147 7.80 -12.79 6.50
C GLU A 147 7.68 -13.45 5.11
N ALA A 148 6.92 -12.86 4.19
CA ALA A 148 6.80 -13.32 2.82
C ALA A 148 8.14 -13.25 2.07
N GLN A 149 8.89 -12.16 2.22
CA GLN A 149 10.21 -11.99 1.63
C GLN A 149 11.23 -13.00 2.19
N ASP A 150 11.19 -13.27 3.49
CA ASP A 150 12.06 -14.26 4.13
C ASP A 150 11.73 -15.70 3.72
N ARG A 151 10.45 -16.06 3.67
CA ARG A 151 9.99 -17.37 3.16
C ARG A 151 10.41 -17.58 1.70
N PHE A 152 10.31 -16.54 0.88
CA PHE A 152 10.79 -16.59 -0.50
C PHE A 152 12.30 -16.85 -0.57
N ARG A 153 13.10 -16.18 0.27
CA ARG A 153 14.56 -16.38 0.33
C ARG A 153 14.94 -17.81 0.74
N THR A 154 14.28 -18.37 1.77
CA THR A 154 14.62 -19.71 2.28
C THR A 154 14.22 -20.81 1.30
N ARG A 155 13.04 -20.71 0.65
CA ARG A 155 12.59 -21.67 -0.37
C ARG A 155 13.39 -21.58 -1.67
N GLY A 156 13.77 -20.38 -2.10
CA GLY A 156 14.58 -20.16 -3.31
C GLY A 156 16.04 -20.66 -3.20
N CYS A 157 16.54 -20.89 -1.98
CA CYS A 157 17.88 -21.45 -1.75
C CYS A 157 17.92 -22.99 -1.84
N SER A 158 16.77 -23.66 -1.65
CA SER A 158 16.68 -25.12 -1.63
C SER A 158 16.72 -25.74 -3.04
N THR A 159 16.16 -25.06 -4.05
CA THR A 159 16.14 -25.55 -5.44
C THR A 159 17.48 -25.52 -6.15
N ARG A 160 18.47 -24.71 -5.68
CA ARG A 160 19.82 -24.71 -6.27
C ARG A 160 20.70 -25.87 -5.80
N HIS A 161 20.39 -26.52 -4.68
CA HIS A 161 21.12 -27.71 -4.23
C HIS A 161 20.61 -29.01 -4.87
N ALA A 162 19.36 -29.03 -5.37
CA ALA A 162 18.79 -30.21 -6.01
C ALA A 162 19.23 -30.39 -7.49
N MET A 163 19.72 -29.35 -8.16
CA MET A 163 20.20 -29.44 -9.55
C MET A 163 21.72 -29.63 -9.69
N ALA A 164 22.47 -29.68 -8.60
CA ALA A 164 23.91 -29.96 -8.61
C ALA A 164 24.25 -31.45 -8.34
N LEU A 165 23.23 -32.31 -8.21
CA LEU A 165 23.36 -33.74 -7.92
C LEU A 165 22.54 -34.64 -8.88
N ALA A 166 22.16 -34.13 -10.05
CA ALA A 166 21.51 -34.90 -11.11
C ALA A 166 22.42 -35.00 -12.33
#